data_AF-A0A512L449-F1
#
_entry.id   AF-A0A512L449-F1
#
_cell.length_a   1.000
_cell.length_b   1.000
_cell.length_c   1.000
_cell.angle_alpha   90.00
_cell.angle_beta   90.00
_cell.angle_gamma   90.00
#
_symmetry.space_group_name_H-M   'P 1'
#
loop_
_entity.id
_entity.type
_entity.pdbx_description
1 polymer ?
#
loop_
_entity_poly.entity_id
_entity_poly.type
_entity_poly.pdbx_seq_one_letter_code
_entity_poly.pdbx_strand_id
1 'polypeptide(L)' 'MKPLDQYDLDELKLVYLCLHAALPGNLQLMDSELLQDLQTHLQRMAGAADVDVSHHAQWATWLNNGVVLKRV' A
#
# COMPACT_ATOMS: atom_id res chain seq x y z
N MET A 1 -7.84 -11.77 15.41
CA MET A 1 -7.09 -10.77 14.61
C MET A 1 -7.91 -9.49 14.56
N LYS A 2 -7.29 -8.32 14.64
CA LYS A 2 -8.02 -7.06 14.37
C LYS A 2 -8.23 -6.92 12.85
N PRO A 3 -9.38 -6.42 12.39
CA PRO A 3 -9.58 -6.07 10.98
C PRO A 3 -8.65 -4.92 10.55
N LEU A 4 -8.38 -4.82 9.25
CA LEU A 4 -7.43 -3.85 8.70
C LEU A 4 -7.79 -2.39 9.02
N ASP A 5 -9.08 -2.07 9.10
CA ASP A 5 -9.60 -0.73 9.40
C ASP A 5 -9.37 -0.26 10.86
N GLN A 6 -8.83 -1.12 11.72
CA GLN A 6 -8.48 -0.79 13.11
C GLN A 6 -7.00 -0.52 13.33
N TYR A 7 -6.16 -0.65 12.30
CA TYR A 7 -4.76 -0.25 12.36
C TYR A 7 -4.58 1.18 11.89
N ASP A 8 -3.46 1.78 12.29
CA ASP A 8 -3.09 3.10 11.80
C ASP A 8 -2.80 3.07 10.29
N LEU A 9 -3.29 4.09 9.57
CA LEU A 9 -3.16 4.13 8.12
C LEU A 9 -1.69 4.21 7.67
N ASP A 10 -0.84 4.94 8.39
CA ASP A 10 0.57 5.05 8.05
C ASP A 10 1.32 3.75 8.30
N GLU A 11 0.94 3.01 9.35
CA GLU A 11 1.44 1.66 9.60
C GLU A 11 1.06 0.70 8.45
N LEU A 12 -0.20 0.72 8.01
CA LEU A 12 -0.67 -0.11 6.89
C LEU A 12 0.07 0.21 5.58
N LYS A 13 0.28 1.50 5.28
CA LYS A 13 1.05 1.95 4.12
C LYS A 13 2.49 1.44 4.18
N LEU A 14 3.15 1.56 5.34
CA LEU A 14 4.52 1.07 5.55
C LEU A 14 4.61 -0.44 5.32
N VAL A 15 3.71 -1.22 5.92
CA VAL A 15 3.67 -2.68 5.76
C VAL A 15 3.46 -3.05 4.29
N TYR A 16 2.51 -2.40 3.61
CA TYR A 16 2.28 -2.62 2.19
C TYR A 16 3.54 -2.33 1.35
N LEU A 17 4.20 -1.19 1.58
CA LEU A 17 5.43 -0.83 0.86
C LEU A 17 6.55 -1.86 1.08
N CYS A 18 6.73 -2.33 2.32
CA CYS A 18 7.71 -3.36 2.64
C CYS A 18 7.42 -4.69 1.91
N LEU A 19 6.17 -5.15 1.93
CA LEU A 19 5.77 -6.39 1.26
C LEU A 19 5.87 -6.26 -0.26
N HIS A 20 5.39 -5.15 -0.81
CA HIS A 20 5.45 -4.89 -2.24
C HIS A 20 6.89 -4.76 -2.74
N ALA A 21 7.80 -4.14 -1.98
CA ALA A 21 9.22 -4.08 -2.31
C ALA A 21 9.91 -5.46 -2.28
N ALA A 22 9.38 -6.41 -1.51
CA ALA A 22 9.89 -7.77 -1.41
C ALA A 22 9.41 -8.70 -2.54
N LEU A 23 8.43 -8.28 -3.37
CA LEU A 23 7.87 -9.08 -4.47
C LEU A 23 8.92 -9.67 -5.43
N PRO A 24 9.95 -8.93 -5.90
CA PRO A 24 10.93 -9.48 -6.83
C PRO A 24 11.71 -10.68 -6.28
N GLY A 25 11.86 -10.76 -4.94
CA GLY A 25 12.53 -11.87 -4.26
C GLY A 25 11.58 -12.94 -3.70
N ASN A 26 10.26 -12.67 -3.68
CA ASN A 26 9.27 -13.50 -3.02
C ASN A 26 7.99 -13.55 -3.84
N LEU A 27 8.02 -14.27 -4.98
CA LEU A 27 6.87 -14.36 -5.90
C LEU A 27 5.59 -14.89 -5.22
N GLN A 28 5.71 -15.69 -4.16
CA GLN A 28 4.57 -16.20 -3.38
C GLN A 28 3.75 -15.07 -2.73
N LEU A 29 4.32 -13.87 -2.56
CA LEU A 29 3.57 -12.71 -2.10
C LEU A 29 2.53 -12.24 -3.13
N MET A 30 2.71 -12.54 -4.43
CA MET A 30 1.70 -12.21 -5.46
C MET A 30 0.38 -12.95 -5.23
N ASP A 31 0.45 -14.16 -4.66
CA ASP A 31 -0.72 -15.00 -4.35
C ASP A 31 -1.21 -14.80 -2.91
N SER A 32 -0.64 -13.83 -2.17
CA SER A 32 -1.01 -13.59 -0.78
C SER A 32 -2.34 -12.87 -0.69
N GLU A 33 -3.37 -13.56 -0.19
CA GLU A 33 -4.68 -12.98 0.10
C GLU A 33 -4.57 -11.77 1.04
N LEU A 34 -3.69 -11.82 2.05
CA LEU A 34 -3.46 -10.70 2.97
C LEU A 34 -2.90 -9.47 2.25
N LEU A 35 -1.95 -9.64 1.32
CA LEU A 35 -1.41 -8.52 0.55
C LEU A 35 -2.47 -7.92 -0.37
N GLN A 36 -3.32 -8.77 -0.95
CA GLN A 36 -4.42 -8.33 -1.81
C GLN A 36 -5.51 -7.57 -1.02
N ASP A 37 -5.85 -8.04 0.18
CA ASP A 37 -6.78 -7.36 1.08
C ASP A 37 -6.21 -6.01 1.53
N LEU A 38 -4.92 -5.96 1.87
CA LEU A 38 -4.22 -4.73 2.26
C LEU A 38 -4.21 -3.72 1.10
N GLN A 39 -3.86 -4.16 -0.11
CA GLN A 39 -3.90 -3.31 -1.29
C GLN A 39 -5.31 -2.75 -1.54
N THR A 40 -6.33 -3.61 -1.47
CA THR A 40 -7.73 -3.21 -1.68
C THR A 40 -8.19 -2.21 -0.63
N HIS A 41 -7.82 -2.41 0.64
CA HIS A 41 -8.12 -1.49 1.72
C HIS A 41 -7.47 -0.13 1.50
N LEU A 42 -6.17 -0.09 1.19
CA LEU A 42 -5.43 1.15 0.94
C LEU A 42 -5.96 1.89 -0.30
N GLN A 43 -6.34 1.18 -1.37
CA GLN A 43 -6.94 1.80 -2.56
C GLN A 43 -8.29 2.47 -2.24
N ARG A 44 -9.12 1.88 -1.37
CA ARG A 44 -10.35 2.52 -0.90
C ARG A 44 -10.07 3.78 -0.09
N MET A 45 -9.07 3.74 0.79
CA MET A 45 -8.67 4.90 1.60
C MET A 45 -8.09 6.04 0.74
N ALA A 46 -7.30 5.71 -0.27
CA ALA A 46 -6.79 6.69 -1.23
C ALA A 46 -7.91 7.31 -2.07
N GLY A 47 -8.86 6.50 -2.57
CA GLY A 47 -10.04 7.00 -3.28
C GLY A 47 -10.91 7.93 -2.42
N ALA A 48 -11.06 7.64 -1.12
CA ALA A 48 -11.74 8.54 -0.19
C ALA A 48 -10.99 9.87 0.05
N ALA A 49 -9.68 9.90 -0.24
CA ALA A 49 -8.83 11.08 -0.21
C ALA A 49 -8.67 11.75 -1.60
N ASP A 50 -9.55 11.42 -2.56
CA ASP A 50 -9.54 11.95 -3.94
C ASP A 50 -8.26 11.64 -4.73
N VAL A 51 -7.55 10.57 -4.35
CA VAL A 51 -6.34 10.10 -5.04
C VAL A 51 -6.72 9.11 -6.13
N ASP A 52 -6.30 9.38 -7.36
CA ASP A 52 -6.45 8.45 -8.47
C ASP A 52 -5.46 7.28 -8.33
N VAL A 53 -5.95 6.16 -7.81
CA VAL A 53 -5.16 4.92 -7.60
C VAL A 53 -4.77 4.23 -8.91
N SER A 54 -5.42 4.57 -10.03
CA SER A 54 -5.06 4.10 -11.37
C SER A 54 -3.79 4.79 -11.86
N HIS A 55 -3.52 6.01 -11.36
CA HIS A 55 -2.33 6.76 -11.68
C HIS A 55 -1.20 6.41 -10.71
N HIS A 56 -0.26 5.60 -11.19
CA HIS A 56 0.87 5.08 -10.39
C HIS A 56 1.65 6.16 -9.62
N ALA A 57 1.84 7.36 -10.20
CA ALA A 57 2.51 8.49 -9.54
C ALA A 57 1.72 9.06 -8.35
N GLN A 58 0.40 9.23 -8.48
CA GLN A 58 -0.45 9.73 -7.39
C GLN A 58 -0.55 8.69 -6.28
N TRP A 59 -0.73 7.41 -6.65
CA TRP A 59 -0.72 6.29 -5.74
C TRP A 59 0.58 6.20 -4.93
N ALA A 60 1.73 6.21 -5.61
CA ALA A 60 3.04 6.19 -4.96
C ALA A 60 3.26 7.40 -4.06
N THR A 61 2.82 8.59 -4.48
CA THR A 61 2.93 9.81 -3.66
C THR A 61 2.09 9.70 -2.37
N TRP A 62 0.86 9.21 -2.48
CA TRP A 62 -0.03 9.05 -1.32
C TRP A 62 0.46 7.96 -0.35
N LEU A 63 0.99 6.84 -0.87
CA LEU A 63 1.58 5.78 -0.05
C LEU A 63 2.80 6.26 0.75
N ASN A 64 3.58 7.17 0.18
CA ASN A 64 4.74 7.75 0.85
C ASN A 64 4.41 9.03 1.64
N ASN A 65 3.13 9.26 1.97
CA ASN A 65 2.67 10.42 2.74
C ASN A 65 3.09 11.77 2.13
N GLY A 66 3.10 11.86 0.80
CA GLY A 66 3.50 13.06 0.06
C GLY A 66 5.01 13.24 -0.07
N VAL A 67 5.81 12.34 0.49
CA VAL A 67 7.28 12.36 0.36
C VAL A 67 7.67 11.53 -0.86
N VAL A 68 8.35 12.13 -1.83
CA VAL A 68 8.99 11.35 -2.90
C VAL A 68 10.21 10.66 -2.30
N LEU A 69 10.12 9.36 -2.00
CA LEU A 69 11.30 8.59 -1.59
C LEU A 69 12.28 8.56 -2.77
N LYS A 70 13.40 9.28 -2.64
CA LYS A 70 14.57 9.05 -3.47
C LYS A 70 15.04 7.62 -3.23
N ARG A 71 15.00 6.79 -4.27
CA ARG A 71 15.78 5.54 -4.29
C ARG A 71 17.24 5.91 -4.00
N VAL A 72 17.77 5.42 -2.89
CA VAL A 72 19.20 5.43 -2.56
C VAL A 72 19.84 4.22 -3.20
#